data_AF-M7MX98-F1
#
_entry.id   AF-M7MX98-F1
#
_cell.length_a   1.000
_cell.length_b   1.000
_cell.length_c   1.000
_cell.angle_alpha   90.00
_cell.angle_beta   90.00
_cell.angle_gamma   90.00
#
_symmetry.space_group_name_H-M   'P 1'
#
loop_
_entity.id
_entity.type
_entity.pdbx_description
1 polymer ?
#
loop_
_entity_poly.entity_id
_entity_poly.type
_entity_poly.pdbx_seq_one_letter_code
_entity_poly.pdbx_strand_id
1 'polypeptide(L)'
;MIQNLILLLTFLLFQDNIIEKDFLLYHQEFIQVEELIVQENFQNAETLLNDLLTYYKPAFAKDYVIAAEISLINKNKSKAINWMREAFKHGVKIKCLKEITIFKELLNISDWLKLEKEFNDLYAEYQSNISIGKSKTFHRNYQKEQESKSSKTYKGIVYSNFFKIKESVDKNEYPGENLIGIDNSNDAPKINDCELDNAKITATLLHYDYPINELTEEKLVTAIKSGALHPREFAIIYAFQNGRVSVLYQESGKTRTKLSNYQFNFSFGKHCTDFKKVNADRSKFGICSYETDKKKPIIEEKYGIKLKFGYR
;
A
#
# COMPACT_ATOMS: atom_id res chain seq x y z
N MET A 1 25.10 -38.52 26.39
CA MET A 1 24.11 -37.77 27.19
C MET A 1 24.47 -36.29 27.31
N ILE A 2 25.71 -35.94 27.71
CA ILE A 2 26.20 -34.55 27.78
C ILE A 2 26.18 -33.84 26.41
N GLN A 3 26.51 -34.55 25.33
CA GLN A 3 26.54 -34.01 23.97
C GLN A 3 25.15 -33.59 23.44
N ASN A 4 24.10 -34.33 23.82
CA ASN A 4 22.71 -33.99 23.48
C ASN A 4 22.19 -32.81 24.32
N LEU A 5 22.71 -32.61 25.53
CA LEU A 5 22.36 -31.48 26.39
C LEU A 5 22.97 -30.16 25.85
N ILE A 6 24.20 -30.22 25.33
CA ILE A 6 24.87 -29.07 24.70
C ILE A 6 24.17 -28.65 23.40
N LEU A 7 23.69 -29.61 22.59
CA LEU A 7 22.94 -29.33 21.36
C LEU A 7 21.55 -28.70 21.62
N LEU A 8 20.91 -29.08 22.73
CA LEU A 8 19.64 -28.50 23.16
C LEU A 8 19.82 -27.07 23.72
N LEU A 9 20.92 -26.83 24.44
CA LEU A 9 21.28 -25.50 24.97
C LEU A 9 21.68 -24.52 23.87
N THR A 10 22.36 -24.96 22.81
CA THR A 10 22.62 -24.09 21.65
C THR A 10 21.35 -23.76 20.88
N PHE A 11 20.40 -24.70 20.73
CA PHE A 11 19.11 -24.43 20.06
C PHE A 11 18.23 -23.42 20.84
N LEU A 12 18.31 -23.39 22.17
CA LEU A 12 17.60 -22.42 23.00
C LEU A 12 18.25 -21.02 23.01
N LEU A 13 19.56 -20.92 22.77
CA LEU A 13 20.28 -19.64 22.68
C LEU A 13 20.13 -18.94 21.32
N PHE A 14 19.60 -19.63 20.30
CA PHE A 14 19.25 -19.06 18.99
C PHE A 14 17.74 -18.83 18.82
N GLN A 15 16.98 -18.75 19.92
CA GLN A 15 15.72 -18.01 19.86
C GLN A 15 16.09 -16.52 19.83
N ASP A 16 16.55 -16.06 18.66
CA ASP A 16 16.40 -14.67 18.29
C ASP A 16 14.92 -14.37 18.54
N ASN A 17 14.64 -13.56 19.57
CA ASN A 17 13.35 -12.91 19.67
C ASN A 17 13.21 -12.16 18.36
N ILE A 18 12.47 -12.74 17.40
CA ILE A 18 12.13 -12.05 16.17
C ILE A 18 11.28 -10.88 16.64
N ILE A 19 11.94 -9.73 16.81
CA ILE A 19 11.25 -8.48 17.12
C ILE A 19 10.34 -8.25 15.93
N GLU A 20 9.05 -8.42 16.15
CA GLU A 20 8.04 -8.09 15.16
C GLU A 20 8.21 -6.62 14.80
N LYS A 21 8.47 -6.35 13.52
CA LYS A 21 8.69 -4.99 13.03
C LYS A 21 7.37 -4.25 13.07
N ASP A 22 7.36 -3.09 13.73
CA ASP A 22 6.20 -2.20 13.72
C ASP A 22 6.23 -1.34 12.44
N PHE A 23 5.41 -1.69 11.45
CA PHE A 23 5.31 -0.95 10.19
C PHE A 23 4.63 0.42 10.35
N LEU A 24 3.99 0.72 11.49
CA LEU A 24 3.59 2.10 11.77
C LEU A 24 4.82 2.98 11.97
N LEU A 25 5.86 2.46 12.64
CA LEU A 25 7.14 3.18 12.77
C LEU A 25 7.82 3.35 11.41
N TYR A 26 7.81 2.31 10.56
CA TYR A 26 8.27 2.43 9.17
C TYR A 26 7.62 3.61 8.44
N HIS A 27 6.28 3.71 8.50
CA HIS A 27 5.58 4.81 7.83
C HIS A 27 5.85 6.18 8.47
N GLN A 28 6.02 6.24 9.80
CA GLN A 28 6.40 7.47 10.48
C GLN A 28 7.81 7.95 10.08
N GLU A 29 8.76 7.04 9.92
CA GLU A 29 10.10 7.34 9.41
C GLU A 29 10.07 7.69 7.92
N PHE A 30 9.22 7.02 7.12
CA PHE A 30 9.05 7.29 5.70
C PHE A 30 8.55 8.71 5.40
N ILE A 31 7.86 9.37 6.36
CA ILE A 31 7.50 10.80 6.24
C ILE A 31 8.74 11.64 5.91
N GLN A 32 9.87 11.36 6.54
CA GLN A 32 11.11 12.12 6.31
C GLN A 32 11.64 11.90 4.88
N VAL A 33 11.49 10.71 4.31
CA VAL A 33 11.80 10.46 2.89
C VAL A 33 10.93 11.34 1.99
N GLU A 34 9.61 11.38 2.23
CA GLU A 34 8.70 12.21 1.44
C GLU A 34 9.03 13.71 1.56
N GLU A 35 9.42 14.16 2.76
CA GLU A 35 9.85 15.54 3.01
C GLU A 35 11.15 15.89 2.28
N LEU A 36 12.16 15.01 2.34
CA LEU A 36 13.43 15.19 1.63
C LEU A 36 13.22 15.23 0.11
N ILE A 37 12.33 14.39 -0.43
CA ILE A 37 11.99 14.41 -1.86
C ILE A 37 11.38 15.75 -2.27
N VAL A 38 10.42 16.29 -1.51
CA VAL A 38 9.80 17.60 -1.85
C VAL A 38 10.69 18.80 -1.57
N GLN A 39 11.77 18.61 -0.82
CA GLN A 39 12.85 19.58 -0.63
C GLN A 39 13.98 19.39 -1.66
N GLU A 40 13.82 18.46 -2.61
CA GLU A 40 14.81 18.10 -3.62
C GLU A 40 16.16 17.62 -3.05
N ASN A 41 16.15 17.16 -1.79
CA ASN A 41 17.31 16.55 -1.16
C ASN A 41 17.37 15.05 -1.45
N PHE A 42 17.57 14.72 -2.73
CA PHE A 42 17.47 13.36 -3.24
C PHE A 42 18.58 12.43 -2.73
N GLN A 43 19.78 12.94 -2.43
CA GLN A 43 20.86 12.13 -1.84
C GLN A 43 20.47 11.62 -0.44
N ASN A 44 19.96 12.51 0.42
CA ASN A 44 19.54 12.09 1.76
C ASN A 44 18.27 11.22 1.69
N ALA A 45 17.34 11.54 0.78
CA ALA A 45 16.15 10.72 0.57
C ALA A 45 16.53 9.29 0.16
N GLU A 46 17.49 9.12 -0.75
CA GLU A 46 17.95 7.80 -1.20
C GLU A 46 18.61 6.99 -0.09
N THR A 47 19.44 7.64 0.75
CA THR A 47 20.09 6.98 1.88
C THR A 47 19.06 6.47 2.88
N LEU A 48 18.15 7.35 3.33
CA LEU A 48 17.13 6.96 4.31
C LEU A 48 16.17 5.90 3.73
N LEU A 49 15.73 6.07 2.49
CA LEU A 49 14.85 5.11 1.83
C LEU A 49 15.51 3.73 1.68
N ASN A 50 16.80 3.68 1.35
CA ASN A 50 17.56 2.45 1.28
C ASN A 50 17.62 1.72 2.62
N ASP A 51 17.86 2.46 3.70
CA ASP A 51 17.96 1.91 5.05
C ASP A 51 16.60 1.35 5.49
N LEU A 52 15.52 2.10 5.25
CA LEU A 52 14.15 1.67 5.56
C LEU A 52 13.76 0.40 4.80
N LEU A 53 13.97 0.35 3.47
CA LEU A 53 13.60 -0.81 2.67
C LEU A 53 14.43 -2.04 3.00
N THR A 54 15.71 -1.84 3.36
CA THR A 54 16.60 -2.94 3.75
C THR A 54 16.23 -3.49 5.13
N TYR A 55 15.98 -2.60 6.09
CA TYR A 55 15.63 -2.99 7.46
C TYR A 55 14.24 -3.58 7.51
N TYR A 56 13.21 -2.88 7.03
CA TYR A 56 11.81 -3.30 7.18
C TYR A 56 11.40 -4.37 6.17
N LYS A 57 11.83 -4.25 4.89
CA LYS A 57 11.38 -5.09 3.75
C LYS A 57 9.84 -5.10 3.63
N PRO A 58 9.21 -3.93 3.44
CA PRO A 58 7.76 -3.82 3.34
C PRO A 58 7.21 -4.55 2.13
N ALA A 59 5.94 -4.97 2.18
CA ALA A 59 5.26 -5.54 1.01
C ALA A 59 4.83 -4.47 -0.03
N PHE A 60 4.94 -3.18 0.31
CA PHE A 60 4.40 -2.07 -0.49
C PHE A 60 5.18 -1.85 -1.78
N ALA A 61 4.64 -2.34 -2.90
CA ALA A 61 5.33 -2.40 -4.19
C ALA A 61 5.82 -1.02 -4.68
N LYS A 62 5.02 0.02 -4.43
CA LYS A 62 5.32 1.40 -4.81
C LYS A 62 6.60 1.95 -4.19
N ASP A 63 6.97 1.52 -2.98
CA ASP A 63 8.10 2.11 -2.25
C ASP A 63 9.43 1.71 -2.93
N TYR A 64 9.48 0.51 -3.52
CA TYR A 64 10.59 0.07 -4.37
C TYR A 64 10.67 0.83 -5.70
N VAL A 65 9.53 1.22 -6.27
CA VAL A 65 9.49 2.05 -7.48
C VAL A 65 10.03 3.44 -7.17
N ILE A 66 9.58 4.06 -6.08
CA ILE A 66 10.11 5.36 -5.62
C ILE A 66 11.63 5.25 -5.41
N ALA A 67 12.13 4.17 -4.78
CA ALA A 67 13.56 3.97 -4.61
C ALA A 67 14.33 3.91 -5.93
N ALA A 68 13.78 3.25 -6.95
CA ALA A 68 14.37 3.21 -8.29
C ALA A 68 14.40 4.61 -8.95
N GLU A 69 13.33 5.39 -8.81
CA GLU A 69 13.24 6.76 -9.34
C GLU A 69 14.29 7.68 -8.70
N ILE A 70 14.37 7.69 -7.37
CA ILE A 70 15.33 8.53 -6.64
C ILE A 70 16.77 8.12 -6.97
N SER A 71 17.06 6.82 -7.09
CA SER A 71 18.38 6.36 -7.54
C SER A 71 18.75 6.89 -8.92
N LEU A 72 17.81 7.00 -9.86
CA LEU A 72 18.09 7.59 -11.17
C LEU A 72 18.30 9.10 -11.12
N ILE A 73 17.53 9.82 -10.30
CA ILE A 73 17.77 11.26 -10.06
C ILE A 73 19.21 11.48 -9.57
N ASN A 74 19.68 10.62 -8.66
CA ASN A 74 21.06 10.63 -8.16
C ASN A 74 22.09 10.03 -9.13
N LYS A 75 21.71 9.74 -10.37
CA LYS A 75 22.55 9.16 -11.44
C LYS A 75 23.13 7.78 -11.08
N ASN A 76 22.53 7.07 -10.13
CA ASN A 76 22.92 5.72 -9.72
C ASN A 76 22.09 4.65 -10.45
N LYS A 77 22.34 4.51 -11.75
CA LYS A 77 21.59 3.58 -12.62
C LYS A 77 21.63 2.13 -12.15
N SER A 78 22.78 1.67 -11.66
CA SER A 78 22.90 0.28 -11.21
C SER A 78 22.02 0.00 -10.00
N LYS A 79 21.94 0.94 -9.05
CA LYS A 79 21.05 0.83 -7.88
C LYS A 79 19.57 0.93 -8.28
N ALA A 80 19.24 1.81 -9.22
CA ALA A 80 17.88 1.89 -9.76
C ALA A 80 17.41 0.56 -10.39
N ILE A 81 18.25 -0.07 -11.21
CA ILE A 81 17.97 -1.38 -11.81
C ILE A 81 17.77 -2.45 -10.72
N ASN A 82 18.54 -2.40 -9.62
CA ASN A 82 18.33 -3.32 -8.49
C ASN A 82 16.98 -3.09 -7.82
N TRP A 83 16.57 -1.85 -7.59
CA TRP A 83 15.26 -1.56 -7.03
C TRP A 83 14.10 -1.94 -7.96
N MET A 84 14.26 -1.82 -9.28
CA MET A 84 13.26 -2.34 -10.23
C MET A 84 13.09 -3.86 -10.14
N ARG A 85 14.17 -4.60 -9.90
CA ARG A 85 14.09 -6.06 -9.68
C ARG A 85 13.33 -6.38 -8.40
N GLU A 86 13.60 -5.65 -7.32
CA GLU A 86 12.84 -5.80 -6.08
C GLU A 86 11.36 -5.42 -6.29
N ALA A 87 11.06 -4.40 -7.09
CA ALA A 87 9.68 -4.06 -7.45
C ALA A 87 8.96 -5.22 -8.19
N PHE A 88 9.66 -5.95 -9.07
CA PHE A 88 9.09 -7.14 -9.73
C PHE A 88 8.74 -8.25 -8.73
N LYS A 89 9.56 -8.45 -7.70
CA LYS A 89 9.28 -9.37 -6.59
C LYS A 89 8.10 -8.95 -5.71
N HIS A 90 7.62 -7.72 -5.88
CA HIS A 90 6.42 -7.18 -5.23
C HIS A 90 5.26 -6.99 -6.22
N GLY A 91 5.35 -7.63 -7.40
CA GLY A 91 4.25 -7.69 -8.36
C GLY A 91 4.16 -6.54 -9.34
N VAL A 92 5.11 -5.59 -9.32
CA VAL A 92 5.13 -4.53 -10.34
C VAL A 92 5.37 -5.16 -11.71
N LYS A 93 4.50 -4.88 -12.67
CA LYS A 93 4.68 -5.37 -14.04
C LYS A 93 5.65 -4.47 -14.79
N ILE A 94 6.47 -5.07 -15.65
CA ILE A 94 7.44 -4.33 -16.46
C ILE A 94 6.79 -3.22 -17.33
N LYS A 95 5.57 -3.45 -17.83
CA LYS A 95 4.82 -2.42 -18.58
C LYS A 95 4.56 -1.16 -17.75
N CYS A 96 4.30 -1.29 -16.44
CA CYS A 96 4.03 -0.17 -15.56
C CYS A 96 5.28 0.68 -15.33
N LEU A 97 6.46 0.06 -15.24
CA LEU A 97 7.72 0.80 -15.18
C LEU A 97 7.99 1.57 -16.48
N LYS A 98 7.67 0.99 -17.64
CA LYS A 98 7.85 1.64 -18.94
C LYS A 98 6.96 2.87 -19.16
N GLU A 99 5.89 3.01 -18.39
CA GLU A 99 4.99 4.17 -18.42
C GLU A 99 5.54 5.37 -17.62
N ILE A 100 6.52 5.17 -16.73
CA ILE A 100 7.10 6.23 -15.90
C ILE A 100 8.15 7.00 -16.71
N THR A 101 8.00 8.33 -16.78
CA THR A 101 8.80 9.23 -17.62
C THR A 101 10.30 9.12 -17.36
N ILE A 102 10.74 9.19 -16.10
CA ILE A 102 12.17 9.15 -15.76
C ILE A 102 12.83 7.84 -16.21
N PHE A 103 12.11 6.71 -16.15
CA PHE A 103 12.61 5.41 -16.58
C PHE A 103 12.73 5.35 -18.10
N LYS A 104 11.73 5.87 -18.82
CA LYS A 104 11.75 5.96 -20.28
C LYS A 104 12.91 6.82 -20.80
N GLU A 105 13.23 7.91 -20.11
CA GLU A 105 14.25 8.87 -20.54
C GLU A 105 15.68 8.44 -20.19
N LEU A 106 15.88 7.81 -19.03
CA LEU A 106 17.22 7.52 -18.51
C LEU A 106 17.68 6.07 -18.68
N LEU A 107 16.78 5.13 -18.98
CA LEU A 107 17.14 3.75 -19.29
C LEU A 107 17.20 3.52 -20.80
N ASN A 108 18.23 2.79 -21.23
CA ASN A 108 18.45 2.46 -22.63
C ASN A 108 17.90 1.07 -22.98
N ILE A 109 17.92 0.70 -24.26
CA ILE A 109 17.41 -0.58 -24.75
C ILE A 109 18.08 -1.78 -24.06
N SER A 110 19.40 -1.73 -23.83
CA SER A 110 20.12 -2.80 -23.12
C SER A 110 19.69 -2.94 -21.67
N ASP A 111 19.35 -1.83 -20.99
CA ASP A 111 18.84 -1.87 -19.62
C ASP A 111 17.48 -2.59 -19.58
N TRP A 112 16.59 -2.26 -20.52
CA TRP A 112 15.27 -2.90 -20.65
C TRP A 112 15.36 -4.38 -21.00
N LEU A 113 16.21 -4.76 -21.96
CA LEU A 113 16.41 -6.17 -22.32
C LEU A 113 16.89 -7.00 -21.12
N LYS A 114 17.72 -6.42 -20.25
CA LYS A 114 18.17 -7.09 -19.02
C LYS A 114 17.01 -7.31 -18.05
N LEU A 115 16.21 -6.28 -17.81
CA LEU A 115 15.02 -6.36 -16.94
C LEU A 115 13.98 -7.36 -17.50
N GLU A 116 13.74 -7.36 -18.82
CA GLU A 116 12.82 -8.28 -19.48
C GLU A 116 13.26 -9.74 -19.34
N LYS A 117 14.56 -10.02 -19.46
CA LYS A 117 15.10 -11.36 -19.30
C LYS A 117 14.88 -11.91 -17.89
N GLU A 118 14.99 -11.06 -16.87
CA GLU A 118 14.87 -11.43 -15.46
C GLU A 118 13.42 -11.36 -14.95
N PHE A 119 12.53 -10.67 -15.66
CA PHE A 119 11.18 -10.34 -15.19
C PHE A 119 10.35 -11.57 -14.84
N ASN A 120 10.30 -12.58 -15.72
CA ASN A 120 9.43 -13.74 -15.51
C ASN A 120 9.81 -14.52 -14.24
N ASP A 121 11.10 -14.67 -13.97
CA ASP A 121 11.60 -15.40 -12.80
C ASP A 121 11.30 -14.63 -11.51
N LEU A 122 11.56 -13.32 -11.49
CA LEU A 122 11.29 -12.45 -10.34
C LEU A 122 9.78 -12.29 -10.06
N TYR A 123 8.97 -12.25 -11.11
CA TYR A 123 7.52 -12.18 -10.97
C TYR A 123 6.93 -13.53 -10.54
N ALA A 124 7.54 -14.66 -10.91
CA ALA A 124 7.17 -15.97 -10.38
C ALA A 124 7.48 -16.08 -8.88
N GLU A 125 8.59 -15.50 -8.41
CA GLU A 125 8.90 -15.37 -6.98
C GLU A 125 7.78 -14.61 -6.25
N TYR A 126 7.37 -13.45 -6.76
CA TYR A 126 6.21 -12.71 -6.24
C TYR A 126 4.95 -13.58 -6.14
N GLN A 127 4.61 -14.29 -7.23
CA GLN A 127 3.42 -15.14 -7.26
C GLN A 127 3.47 -16.27 -6.23
N SER A 128 4.67 -16.77 -5.89
CA SER A 128 4.86 -17.79 -4.86
C SER A 128 4.67 -17.28 -3.43
N ASN A 129 4.85 -15.96 -3.22
CA ASN A 129 4.75 -15.33 -1.90
C ASN A 129 3.30 -14.93 -1.52
N ILE A 130 2.38 -14.93 -2.48
CA ILE A 130 0.98 -14.54 -2.26
C ILE A 130 0.02 -15.70 -2.41
N SER A 131 -1.17 -15.58 -1.80
CA SER A 131 -2.26 -16.51 -2.03
C SER A 131 -2.97 -16.21 -3.34
N ILE A 132 -2.47 -16.76 -4.46
CA ILE A 132 -3.04 -16.56 -5.81
C ILE A 132 -4.55 -16.87 -5.85
N GLY A 133 -5.00 -17.93 -5.17
CA GLY A 133 -6.42 -18.29 -5.09
C GLY A 133 -7.28 -17.23 -4.42
N LYS A 134 -6.85 -16.70 -3.26
CA LYS A 134 -7.52 -15.58 -2.58
C LYS A 134 -7.47 -14.32 -3.45
N SER A 135 -6.31 -14.02 -4.04
CA SER A 135 -6.12 -12.86 -4.94
C SER A 135 -7.11 -12.86 -6.10
N LYS A 136 -7.20 -13.95 -6.87
CA LYS A 136 -8.16 -14.09 -7.98
C LYS A 136 -9.61 -13.96 -7.52
N THR A 137 -9.91 -14.46 -6.32
CA THR A 137 -11.25 -14.34 -5.74
C THR A 137 -11.62 -12.88 -5.47
N PHE A 138 -10.71 -12.11 -4.86
CA PHE A 138 -10.96 -10.68 -4.60
C PHE A 138 -11.03 -9.85 -5.89
N HIS A 139 -10.21 -10.14 -6.90
CA HIS A 139 -10.32 -9.51 -8.22
C HIS A 139 -11.68 -9.76 -8.88
N ARG A 140 -12.17 -11.01 -8.89
CA ARG A 140 -13.50 -11.34 -9.42
C ARG A 140 -14.62 -10.65 -8.65
N ASN A 141 -14.51 -10.59 -7.32
CA ASN A 141 -15.46 -9.89 -6.47
C ASN A 141 -15.50 -8.38 -6.80
N TYR A 142 -14.34 -7.74 -6.96
CA TYR A 142 -14.22 -6.36 -7.39
C TYR A 142 -14.88 -6.15 -8.77
N GLN A 143 -14.55 -6.98 -9.76
CA GLN A 143 -15.12 -6.87 -11.10
C GLN A 143 -16.65 -6.94 -11.08
N LYS A 144 -17.20 -7.92 -10.37
CA LYS A 144 -18.65 -8.11 -10.21
C LYS A 144 -19.31 -6.90 -9.54
N GLU A 145 -18.66 -6.32 -8.54
CA GLU A 145 -19.13 -5.10 -7.88
C GLU A 145 -19.13 -3.91 -8.85
N GLN A 146 -18.06 -3.70 -9.62
CA GLN A 146 -17.97 -2.61 -10.60
C GLN A 146 -18.99 -2.75 -11.75
N GLU A 147 -19.34 -3.96 -12.16
CA GLU A 147 -20.38 -4.23 -13.15
C GLU A 147 -21.80 -4.03 -12.62
N SER A 148 -21.98 -4.16 -11.31
CA SER A 148 -23.30 -4.12 -10.68
C SER A 148 -23.68 -2.76 -10.09
N LYS A 149 -22.85 -1.72 -10.20
CA LYS A 149 -23.07 -0.39 -9.56
C LYS A 149 -24.46 0.21 -9.78
N SER A 150 -25.09 -0.05 -10.93
CA SER A 150 -26.42 0.46 -11.26
C SER A 150 -27.54 -0.57 -11.10
N SER A 151 -27.24 -1.75 -10.55
CA SER A 151 -28.19 -2.86 -10.42
C SER A 151 -28.82 -2.91 -9.02
N LYS A 152 -30.00 -3.51 -8.94
CA LYS A 152 -30.67 -3.77 -7.64
C LYS A 152 -29.90 -4.76 -6.75
N THR A 153 -28.98 -5.55 -7.32
CA THR A 153 -28.19 -6.54 -6.59
C THR A 153 -26.89 -5.97 -6.01
N TYR A 154 -26.56 -4.72 -6.33
CA TYR A 154 -25.32 -4.05 -5.93
C TYR A 154 -25.05 -4.16 -4.42
N LYS A 155 -26.02 -3.76 -3.60
CA LYS A 155 -25.92 -3.80 -2.13
C LYS A 155 -25.55 -5.18 -1.60
N GLY A 156 -26.23 -6.22 -2.11
CA GLY A 156 -25.96 -7.61 -1.71
C GLY A 156 -24.56 -8.06 -2.09
N ILE A 157 -24.04 -7.60 -3.24
CA ILE A 157 -22.68 -7.91 -3.69
C ILE A 157 -21.64 -7.21 -2.80
N VAL A 158 -21.79 -5.90 -2.55
CA VAL A 158 -20.90 -5.14 -1.65
C VAL A 158 -20.87 -5.78 -0.26
N TYR A 159 -22.02 -6.15 0.28
CA TYR A 159 -22.11 -6.80 1.59
C TYR A 159 -21.43 -8.17 1.60
N SER A 160 -21.68 -9.01 0.59
CA SER A 160 -21.02 -10.32 0.47
C SER A 160 -19.50 -10.17 0.37
N ASN A 161 -19.02 -9.18 -0.38
CA ASN A 161 -17.60 -8.89 -0.49
C ASN A 161 -17.02 -8.41 0.85
N PHE A 162 -17.70 -7.49 1.52
CA PHE A 162 -17.30 -6.97 2.83
C PHE A 162 -17.16 -8.10 3.86
N PHE A 163 -18.12 -9.02 3.94
CA PHE A 163 -18.05 -10.11 4.93
C PHE A 163 -16.86 -11.05 4.71
N LYS A 164 -16.40 -11.24 3.46
CA LYS A 164 -15.15 -11.98 3.18
C LYS A 164 -13.91 -11.25 3.68
N ILE A 165 -13.90 -9.91 3.53
CA ILE A 165 -12.83 -9.06 4.10
C ILE A 165 -12.86 -9.15 5.62
N LYS A 166 -14.04 -8.96 6.23
CA LYS A 166 -14.25 -9.02 7.67
C LYS A 166 -13.81 -10.36 8.25
N GLU A 167 -14.16 -11.48 7.62
CA GLU A 167 -13.73 -12.81 8.07
C GLU A 167 -12.20 -12.93 8.13
N SER A 168 -11.49 -12.34 7.15
CA SER A 168 -10.03 -12.35 7.12
C SER A 168 -9.47 -11.44 8.23
N VAL A 169 -10.02 -10.25 8.40
CA VAL A 169 -9.64 -9.30 9.46
C VAL A 169 -9.92 -9.86 10.87
N ASP A 170 -11.02 -10.58 11.07
CA ASP A 170 -11.35 -11.23 12.35
C ASP A 170 -10.34 -12.33 12.73
N LYS A 171 -9.58 -12.86 11.75
CA LYS A 171 -8.48 -13.82 11.93
C LYS A 171 -7.11 -13.14 12.02
N ASN A 172 -7.06 -11.81 12.13
CA ASN A 172 -5.83 -10.99 12.02
C ASN A 172 -5.09 -11.15 10.68
N GLU A 173 -5.79 -11.57 9.62
CA GLU A 173 -5.28 -11.69 8.26
C GLU A 173 -5.88 -10.59 7.38
N TYR A 174 -5.50 -9.32 7.58
CA TYR A 174 -5.98 -8.27 6.67
C TYR A 174 -5.55 -8.64 5.23
N PRO A 175 -6.46 -8.62 4.24
CA PRO A 175 -6.16 -9.06 2.88
C PRO A 175 -5.35 -8.01 2.10
N GLY A 176 -4.14 -7.71 2.58
CA GLY A 176 -3.21 -6.72 2.05
C GLY A 176 -2.35 -7.22 0.89
N GLU A 177 -1.44 -6.36 0.43
CA GLU A 177 -0.46 -6.66 -0.62
C GLU A 177 0.41 -7.87 -0.24
N ASN A 178 0.75 -8.02 1.04
CA ASN A 178 1.52 -9.15 1.57
C ASN A 178 0.81 -10.52 1.46
N LEU A 179 -0.53 -10.54 1.46
CA LEU A 179 -1.31 -11.80 1.44
C LEU A 179 -1.89 -12.10 0.07
N ILE A 180 -2.45 -11.09 -0.60
CA ILE A 180 -3.17 -11.27 -1.87
C ILE A 180 -2.56 -10.49 -3.03
N GLY A 181 -1.45 -9.80 -2.81
CA GLY A 181 -0.77 -9.05 -3.85
C GLY A 181 -1.48 -7.76 -4.28
N ILE A 182 -0.82 -7.03 -5.16
CA ILE A 182 -1.36 -5.81 -5.79
C ILE A 182 -2.40 -6.14 -6.87
N ASP A 183 -2.99 -5.11 -7.44
CA ASP A 183 -4.03 -5.23 -8.46
C ASP A 183 -3.53 -5.78 -9.81
N ASN A 184 -4.39 -6.56 -10.46
CA ASN A 184 -4.09 -7.26 -11.71
C ASN A 184 -5.27 -7.18 -12.69
N SER A 185 -5.09 -6.39 -13.74
CA SER A 185 -6.08 -6.20 -14.81
C SER A 185 -6.42 -7.49 -15.57
N ASN A 186 -5.55 -8.52 -15.53
CA ASN A 186 -5.86 -9.81 -16.16
C ASN A 186 -6.95 -10.58 -15.39
N ASP A 187 -7.06 -10.37 -14.08
CA ASP A 187 -8.07 -11.01 -13.22
C ASP A 187 -9.32 -10.13 -13.03
N ALA A 188 -9.18 -8.80 -13.20
CA ALA A 188 -10.28 -7.84 -13.18
C ALA A 188 -10.04 -6.69 -14.18
N PRO A 189 -10.61 -6.74 -15.40
CA PRO A 189 -10.33 -5.76 -16.45
C PRO A 189 -10.63 -4.29 -16.10
N LYS A 190 -11.50 -4.01 -15.12
CA LYS A 190 -11.81 -2.65 -14.64
C LYS A 190 -10.85 -2.13 -13.56
N ILE A 191 -9.79 -2.87 -13.25
CA ILE A 191 -8.77 -2.45 -12.28
C ILE A 191 -7.51 -1.98 -13.00
N ASN A 192 -6.79 -1.02 -12.43
CA ASN A 192 -5.53 -0.52 -12.98
C ASN A 192 -4.36 -1.16 -12.21
N ASP A 193 -3.53 -1.93 -12.91
CA ASP A 193 -2.37 -2.59 -12.31
C ASP A 193 -1.16 -1.67 -12.11
N CYS A 194 -1.14 -0.48 -12.72
CA CYS A 194 -0.03 0.48 -12.62
C CYS A 194 -0.27 1.58 -11.56
N GLU A 195 -1.32 1.43 -10.75
CA GLU A 195 -1.50 2.20 -9.51
C GLU A 195 -0.78 1.57 -8.31
N LEU A 196 -0.26 0.33 -8.45
CA LEU A 196 0.58 -0.35 -7.46
C LEU A 196 -0.05 -0.43 -6.06
N ASP A 197 -1.37 -0.66 -6.03
CA ASP A 197 -2.17 -0.69 -4.82
C ASP A 197 -3.11 -1.91 -4.77
N ASN A 198 -3.96 -1.94 -3.75
CA ASN A 198 -4.92 -3.00 -3.49
C ASN A 198 -6.38 -2.48 -3.58
N ALA A 199 -6.72 -1.80 -4.69
CA ALA A 199 -8.03 -1.19 -4.88
C ALA A 199 -9.17 -2.23 -4.86
N LYS A 200 -8.90 -3.50 -5.16
CA LYS A 200 -9.88 -4.60 -5.05
C LYS A 200 -10.47 -4.76 -3.64
N ILE A 201 -9.71 -4.42 -2.60
CA ILE A 201 -10.19 -4.41 -1.20
C ILE A 201 -10.75 -3.04 -0.85
N THR A 202 -9.98 -1.99 -1.12
CA THR A 202 -10.33 -0.62 -0.75
C THR A 202 -11.68 -0.20 -1.35
N ALA A 203 -11.98 -0.55 -2.61
CA ALA A 203 -13.27 -0.23 -3.24
C ALA A 203 -14.48 -0.80 -2.47
N THR A 204 -14.39 -2.07 -2.02
CA THR A 204 -15.47 -2.68 -1.22
C THR A 204 -15.64 -1.93 0.10
N LEU A 205 -14.54 -1.59 0.77
CA LEU A 205 -14.57 -0.87 2.03
C LEU A 205 -15.14 0.54 1.89
N LEU A 206 -14.85 1.24 0.78
CA LEU A 206 -15.46 2.54 0.51
C LEU A 206 -16.97 2.43 0.27
N HIS A 207 -17.43 1.41 -0.45
CA HIS A 207 -18.84 1.28 -0.79
C HIS A 207 -19.69 0.69 0.32
N TYR A 208 -19.12 -0.11 1.22
CA TYR A 208 -19.83 -0.64 2.37
C TYR A 208 -20.24 0.48 3.35
N ASP A 209 -21.40 0.32 4.01
CA ASP A 209 -21.85 1.25 5.04
C ASP A 209 -21.24 0.88 6.40
N TYR A 210 -20.48 1.82 6.95
CA TYR A 210 -19.82 1.75 8.26
C TYR A 210 -18.67 0.72 8.41
N PRO A 211 -17.75 0.58 7.43
CA PRO A 211 -16.65 -0.40 7.46
C PRO A 211 -15.75 -0.29 8.71
N ILE A 212 -15.35 0.90 9.13
CA ILE A 212 -14.52 1.13 10.32
C ILE A 212 -15.25 0.74 11.60
N ASN A 213 -16.58 0.91 11.67
CA ASN A 213 -17.31 0.48 12.86
C ASN A 213 -17.36 -1.04 12.98
N GLU A 214 -17.48 -1.74 11.85
CA GLU A 214 -17.62 -3.19 11.79
C GLU A 214 -16.28 -3.93 11.87
N LEU A 215 -15.22 -3.35 11.30
CA LEU A 215 -13.85 -3.87 11.40
C LEU A 215 -13.13 -3.41 12.66
N THR A 216 -13.60 -2.33 13.29
CA THR A 216 -12.96 -1.58 14.40
C THR A 216 -11.66 -0.87 14.01
N GLU A 217 -11.43 0.29 14.64
CA GLU A 217 -10.18 1.04 14.46
C GLU A 217 -8.97 0.22 14.93
N GLU A 218 -9.11 -0.51 16.04
CA GLU A 218 -8.07 -1.34 16.62
C GLU A 218 -7.52 -2.38 15.63
N LYS A 219 -8.39 -3.16 14.97
CA LYS A 219 -7.93 -4.19 14.03
C LYS A 219 -7.26 -3.59 12.79
N LEU A 220 -7.74 -2.43 12.34
CA LEU A 220 -7.13 -1.74 11.20
C LEU A 220 -5.78 -1.13 11.58
N VAL A 221 -5.62 -0.59 12.78
CA VAL A 221 -4.31 -0.16 13.30
C VAL A 221 -3.36 -1.35 13.44
N THR A 222 -3.84 -2.50 13.93
CA THR A 222 -3.04 -3.73 13.98
C THR A 222 -2.59 -4.15 12.58
N ALA A 223 -3.45 -4.05 11.57
CA ALA A 223 -3.09 -4.32 10.19
C ALA A 223 -2.04 -3.34 9.62
N ILE A 224 -2.05 -2.07 10.06
CA ILE A 224 -0.98 -1.12 9.71
C ILE A 224 0.34 -1.54 10.35
N LYS A 225 0.32 -1.88 11.64
CA LYS A 225 1.52 -2.28 12.39
C LYS A 225 2.16 -3.55 11.84
N SER A 226 1.37 -4.48 11.32
CA SER A 226 1.87 -5.70 10.68
C SER A 226 2.31 -5.52 9.22
N GLY A 227 2.14 -4.31 8.65
CA GLY A 227 2.48 -4.03 7.25
C GLY A 227 1.46 -4.57 6.24
N ALA A 228 0.26 -4.96 6.67
CA ALA A 228 -0.79 -5.48 5.81
C ALA A 228 -1.73 -4.38 5.25
N LEU A 229 -1.86 -3.25 5.94
CA LEU A 229 -2.70 -2.11 5.52
C LEU A 229 -1.83 -0.86 5.40
N HIS A 230 -1.89 -0.17 4.27
CA HIS A 230 -1.17 1.09 4.11
C HIS A 230 -1.93 2.22 4.85
N PRO A 231 -1.28 3.13 5.61
CA PRO A 231 -2.00 4.15 6.38
C PRO A 231 -2.90 5.08 5.57
N ARG A 232 -2.50 5.39 4.33
CA ARG A 232 -3.35 6.17 3.40
C ARG A 232 -4.64 5.45 3.02
N GLU A 233 -4.64 4.12 2.92
CA GLU A 233 -5.87 3.33 2.72
C GLU A 233 -6.83 3.53 3.89
N PHE A 234 -6.33 3.31 5.11
CA PHE A 234 -7.10 3.51 6.33
C PHE A 234 -7.71 4.92 6.37
N ALA A 235 -6.91 5.94 6.11
CA ALA A 235 -7.34 7.32 6.18
C ALA A 235 -8.42 7.66 5.13
N ILE A 236 -8.35 7.08 3.93
CA ILE A 236 -9.38 7.26 2.91
C ILE A 236 -10.67 6.54 3.29
N ILE A 237 -10.60 5.29 3.75
CA ILE A 237 -11.78 4.53 4.23
C ILE A 237 -12.45 5.29 5.38
N TYR A 238 -11.64 5.79 6.33
CA TYR A 238 -12.10 6.61 7.44
C TYR A 238 -12.79 7.89 6.95
N ALA A 239 -12.17 8.64 6.04
CA ALA A 239 -12.74 9.88 5.52
C ALA A 239 -14.06 9.63 4.77
N PHE A 240 -14.13 8.55 4.00
CA PHE A 240 -15.32 8.15 3.25
C PHE A 240 -16.49 7.80 4.17
N GLN A 241 -16.22 7.08 5.26
CA GLN A 241 -17.24 6.76 6.27
C GLN A 241 -17.64 7.99 7.08
N ASN A 242 -16.68 8.78 7.55
CA ASN A 242 -16.97 9.99 8.34
C ASN A 242 -17.78 11.01 7.52
N GLY A 243 -17.47 11.13 6.23
CA GLY A 243 -18.20 11.96 5.27
C GLY A 243 -19.50 11.34 4.74
N ARG A 244 -19.76 10.05 5.01
CA ARG A 244 -20.89 9.27 4.49
C ARG A 244 -21.05 9.34 2.97
N VAL A 245 -19.96 9.15 2.26
CA VAL A 245 -19.92 9.34 0.80
C VAL A 245 -20.60 8.19 0.04
N SER A 246 -20.60 6.97 0.57
CA SER A 246 -21.28 5.83 -0.08
C SER A 246 -22.79 6.06 -0.22
N VAL A 247 -23.33 5.67 -1.36
CA VAL A 247 -24.78 5.63 -1.59
C VAL A 247 -25.50 4.72 -0.58
N LEU A 248 -24.83 3.68 -0.08
CA LEU A 248 -25.42 2.71 0.85
C LEU A 248 -25.66 3.29 2.25
N TYR A 249 -25.07 4.44 2.60
CA TYR A 249 -25.38 5.12 3.87
C TYR A 249 -26.83 5.60 3.95
N GLN A 250 -27.44 5.96 2.81
CA GLN A 250 -28.81 6.48 2.78
C GLN A 250 -29.85 5.40 3.08
N GLU A 251 -29.52 4.14 2.79
CA GLU A 251 -30.38 2.98 2.98
C GLU A 251 -30.01 2.15 4.22
N SER A 252 -29.07 2.63 5.04
CA SER A 252 -28.56 1.87 6.17
C SER A 252 -29.47 2.05 7.40
N GLY A 253 -29.96 0.94 7.94
CA GLY A 253 -30.64 0.90 9.24
C GLY A 253 -29.70 0.78 10.43
N LYS A 254 -28.37 0.78 10.21
CA LYS A 254 -27.39 0.54 11.27
C LYS A 254 -27.25 1.75 12.21
N THR A 255 -27.03 1.47 13.49
CA THR A 255 -26.79 2.47 14.51
C THR A 255 -25.36 3.00 14.47
N ARG A 256 -25.20 4.28 14.77
CA ARG A 256 -23.91 4.99 14.69
C ARG A 256 -23.11 4.75 15.96
N THR A 257 -21.97 4.08 15.86
CA THR A 257 -20.92 4.23 16.88
C THR A 257 -20.06 5.43 16.52
N LYS A 258 -19.87 6.34 17.47
CA LYS A 258 -19.05 7.54 17.27
C LYS A 258 -17.61 7.11 16.97
N LEU A 259 -17.10 7.53 15.81
CA LEU A 259 -15.69 7.36 15.46
C LEU A 259 -14.81 8.33 16.26
N SER A 260 -13.56 7.95 16.47
CA SER A 260 -12.48 8.90 16.81
C SER A 260 -12.51 10.08 15.85
N ASN A 261 -12.20 11.30 16.30
CA ASN A 261 -12.28 12.50 15.46
C ASN A 261 -10.92 12.82 14.81
N TYR A 262 -10.60 12.11 13.72
CA TYR A 262 -9.41 12.34 12.91
C TYR A 262 -9.69 13.27 11.74
N GLN A 263 -8.70 14.07 11.37
CA GLN A 263 -8.75 15.01 10.26
C GLN A 263 -7.56 14.76 9.33
N PHE A 264 -7.81 14.20 8.15
CA PHE A 264 -6.74 13.88 7.20
C PHE A 264 -6.68 14.80 5.98
N ASN A 265 -7.76 15.54 5.69
CA ASN A 265 -7.91 16.38 4.49
C ASN A 265 -7.62 15.65 3.16
N PHE A 266 -8.06 14.38 3.05
CA PHE A 266 -8.15 13.69 1.75
C PHE A 266 -9.39 14.16 0.97
N SER A 267 -9.49 13.77 -0.31
CA SER A 267 -10.46 14.26 -1.30
C SER A 267 -11.93 14.15 -0.89
N PHE A 268 -12.25 13.33 0.12
CA PHE A 268 -13.61 12.99 0.52
C PHE A 268 -13.94 13.55 1.90
N GLY A 269 -15.19 14.00 2.08
CA GLY A 269 -15.70 14.52 3.34
C GLY A 269 -15.39 16.00 3.57
N LYS A 270 -15.60 16.46 4.81
CA LYS A 270 -15.35 17.86 5.19
C LYS A 270 -13.87 18.07 5.46
N HIS A 271 -13.29 19.11 4.87
CA HIS A 271 -11.93 19.52 5.18
C HIS A 271 -11.90 20.33 6.49
N CYS A 272 -10.87 20.11 7.29
CA CYS A 272 -10.55 20.88 8.47
C CYS A 272 -9.60 22.03 8.09
N THR A 273 -9.89 23.24 8.57
CA THR A 273 -9.02 24.43 8.41
C THR A 273 -7.93 24.53 9.49
N ASP A 274 -8.04 23.76 10.57
CA ASP A 274 -6.98 23.60 11.56
C ASP A 274 -5.93 22.61 11.03
N PHE A 275 -4.98 23.13 10.26
CA PHE A 275 -3.88 22.35 9.69
C PHE A 275 -2.95 21.75 10.74
N LYS A 276 -2.88 22.30 11.97
CA LYS A 276 -2.10 21.69 13.05
C LYS A 276 -2.73 20.38 13.48
N LYS A 277 -4.06 20.36 13.68
CA LYS A 277 -4.80 19.12 13.95
C LYS A 277 -4.68 18.13 12.80
N VAL A 278 -4.80 18.60 11.55
CA VAL A 278 -4.67 17.74 10.36
C VAL A 278 -3.31 17.06 10.31
N ASN A 279 -2.24 17.84 10.46
CA ASN A 279 -0.88 17.31 10.41
C ASN A 279 -0.55 16.41 11.61
N ALA A 280 -1.09 16.70 12.79
CA ALA A 280 -0.96 15.82 13.96
C ALA A 280 -1.64 14.46 13.72
N ASP A 281 -2.85 14.45 13.17
CA ASP A 281 -3.54 13.19 12.86
C ASP A 281 -2.86 12.43 11.72
N ARG A 282 -2.40 13.11 10.67
CA ARG A 282 -1.63 12.47 9.59
C ARG A 282 -0.35 11.84 10.11
N SER A 283 0.43 12.58 10.91
CA SER A 283 1.68 12.09 11.51
C SER A 283 1.46 10.89 12.44
N LYS A 284 0.35 10.87 13.21
CA LYS A 284 -0.01 9.72 14.06
C LYS A 284 -0.03 8.40 13.29
N PHE A 285 -0.44 8.42 12.03
CA PHE A 285 -0.54 7.25 11.17
C PHE A 285 0.62 7.11 10.16
N GLY A 286 1.69 7.90 10.26
CA GLY A 286 2.79 7.81 9.29
C GLY A 286 2.44 8.38 7.90
N ILE A 287 1.60 9.41 7.85
CA ILE A 287 1.25 10.14 6.64
C ILE A 287 1.93 11.52 6.70
N CYS A 288 2.68 11.91 5.67
CA CYS A 288 3.33 13.23 5.64
C CYS A 288 2.32 14.38 5.76
N SER A 289 2.84 15.56 6.12
CA SER A 289 2.03 16.79 6.23
C SER A 289 1.22 17.08 4.98
N TYR A 290 0.12 17.81 5.16
CA TYR A 290 -0.74 18.25 4.07
C TYR A 290 0.04 19.08 3.04
N GLU A 291 0.96 19.91 3.50
CA GLU A 291 1.83 20.75 2.69
C GLU A 291 2.82 19.93 1.86
N THR A 292 3.45 18.91 2.46
CA THR A 292 4.32 17.97 1.72
C THR A 292 3.52 17.27 0.62
N ASP A 293 2.32 16.79 0.91
CA ASP A 293 1.48 16.08 -0.07
C ASP A 293 1.01 16.98 -1.23
N LYS A 294 0.86 18.28 -0.97
CA LYS A 294 0.55 19.31 -1.99
C LYS A 294 1.73 19.65 -2.88
N LYS A 295 2.97 19.49 -2.41
CA LYS A 295 4.19 19.74 -3.20
C LYS A 295 4.53 18.59 -4.14
N LYS A 296 4.14 17.35 -3.83
CA LYS A 296 4.48 16.16 -4.64
C LYS A 296 4.17 16.30 -6.14
N PRO A 297 2.99 16.78 -6.60
CA PRO A 297 2.72 16.93 -8.03
C PRO A 297 3.72 17.83 -8.75
N ILE A 298 4.25 18.86 -8.08
CA ILE A 298 5.25 19.77 -8.65
C ILE A 298 6.56 19.01 -8.87
N ILE A 299 6.94 18.14 -7.94
CA ILE A 299 8.15 17.31 -8.04
C ILE A 299 7.97 16.21 -9.09
N GLU A 300 6.81 15.56 -9.13
CA GLU A 300 6.45 14.56 -10.14
C GLU A 300 6.61 15.14 -11.55
N GLU A 301 6.05 16.33 -11.79
CA GLU A 301 6.15 17.03 -13.07
C GLU A 301 7.60 17.44 -13.39
N LYS A 302 8.32 18.03 -12.42
CA LYS A 302 9.68 18.54 -12.61
C LYS A 302 10.69 17.46 -12.96
N TYR A 303 10.57 16.27 -12.36
CA TYR A 303 11.56 15.20 -12.49
C TYR A 303 11.06 13.99 -13.30
N GLY A 304 9.81 14.01 -13.77
CA GLY A 304 9.23 12.87 -14.48
C GLY A 304 9.08 11.62 -13.61
N ILE A 305 8.95 11.79 -12.29
CA ILE A 305 8.75 10.70 -11.32
C ILE A 305 7.27 10.56 -10.94
N LYS A 306 6.88 9.45 -10.34
CA LYS A 306 5.55 9.18 -9.80
C LYS A 306 5.66 8.93 -8.30
N LEU A 307 5.11 9.82 -7.49
CA LEU A 307 5.04 9.71 -6.02
C LEU A 307 3.64 9.33 -5.53
N LYS A 308 2.62 9.48 -6.40
CA LYS A 308 1.22 9.17 -6.11
C LYS A 308 0.78 7.91 -6.83
N PHE A 309 0.82 6.81 -6.09
CA PHE A 309 0.33 5.49 -6.46
C PHE A 309 -0.93 5.18 -5.67
N GLY A 310 -2.02 4.87 -6.38
CA GLY A 310 -3.25 4.41 -5.76
C GLY A 310 -3.82 5.37 -4.72
N TYR A 311 -4.78 4.88 -3.94
CA TYR A 311 -5.27 5.53 -2.72
C TYR A 311 -5.60 7.03 -2.92
N ARG A 312 -6.53 7.35 -3.83
CA ARG A 312 -6.93 8.72 -4.22
C ARG A 312 -8.36 9.06 -3.83
#